data_AF-A0A0J1HVB0-F1
#
_entry.id   AF-A0A0J1HVB0-F1
#
_cell.length_a   1.000
_cell.length_b   1.000
_cell.length_c   1.000
_cell.angle_alpha   90.00
_cell.angle_beta   90.00
_cell.angle_gamma   90.00
#
_symmetry.space_group_name_H-M   'P 1'
#
loop_
_entity.id
_entity.type
_entity.pdbx_description
1 polymer ?
#
loop_
_entity_poly.entity_id
_entity_poly.type
_entity_poly.pdbx_seq_one_letter_code
_entity_poly.pdbx_strand_id
1 'polypeptide(L)'
;MAGDRFGGSPKIDNLVSQLSDVNMKQYKKIENEWAAALKEKPPKEVTVDVEIIYHGNDMRPKEFIVNYSIDGKADFRVIKN
;
A
#
# COMPACT_ATOMS: atom_id res chain seq x y z
N MET A 1 6.36 -19.59 -4.57
CA MET A 1 5.60 -18.63 -5.40
C MET A 1 4.76 -17.81 -4.42
N ALA A 2 5.09 -16.54 -4.22
CA ALA A 2 4.35 -15.66 -3.32
C ALA A 2 3.34 -14.86 -4.17
N GLY A 3 2.21 -15.49 -4.47
CA GLY A 3 1.04 -14.86 -5.05
C GLY A 3 -0.14 -15.16 -4.12
N ASP A 4 -1.10 -14.24 -4.04
CA ASP A 4 -2.38 -14.38 -3.32
C ASP A 4 -2.42 -14.00 -1.84
N ARG A 5 -1.71 -12.95 -1.42
CA ARG A 5 -2.08 -12.26 -0.16
C ARG A 5 -3.07 -11.11 -0.34
N PHE A 6 -3.33 -10.65 -1.57
CA PHE A 6 -4.08 -9.41 -1.83
C PHE A 6 -5.22 -9.52 -2.87
N GLY A 7 -5.58 -10.72 -3.34
CA GLY A 7 -6.69 -10.86 -4.29
C GLY A 7 -6.42 -10.16 -5.63
N GLY A 8 -5.48 -10.71 -6.40
CA GLY A 8 -5.29 -10.57 -7.85
C GLY A 8 -5.96 -9.41 -8.58
N SER A 9 -5.55 -8.17 -8.29
CA SER A 9 -5.78 -7.04 -9.21
C SER A 9 -4.42 -6.58 -9.74
N PRO A 10 -4.15 -6.70 -11.06
CA PRO A 10 -2.89 -6.30 -11.68
C PRO A 10 -2.48 -4.84 -11.39
N LYS A 11 -3.42 -3.99 -10.96
CA LYS A 11 -3.14 -2.62 -10.52
C LYS A 11 -2.43 -2.56 -9.17
N ILE A 12 -2.81 -3.40 -8.22
CA ILE A 12 -2.24 -3.39 -6.86
C ILE A 12 -0.82 -3.95 -6.89
N ASP A 13 -0.56 -5.05 -7.60
CA ASP A 13 0.79 -5.62 -7.71
C ASP A 13 1.78 -4.64 -8.39
N ASN A 14 1.31 -3.88 -9.39
CA ASN A 14 2.10 -2.84 -10.05
C ASN A 14 2.32 -1.59 -9.16
N LEU A 15 1.39 -1.26 -8.27
CA LEU A 15 1.51 -0.16 -7.31
C LEU A 15 2.46 -0.53 -6.16
N VAL A 16 2.34 -1.76 -5.63
CA VAL A 16 3.23 -2.32 -4.62
C VAL A 16 4.67 -2.33 -5.14
N SER A 17 4.87 -2.77 -6.39
CA SER A 17 6.20 -2.80 -7.02
C SER A 17 6.81 -1.39 -7.09
N GLN A 18 6.05 -0.40 -7.55
CA GLN A 18 6.52 0.99 -7.60
C GLN A 18 6.82 1.58 -6.21
N LEU A 19 5.98 1.32 -5.21
CA LEU A 19 6.20 1.79 -3.84
C LEU A 19 7.41 1.12 -3.18
N SER A 20 7.64 -0.16 -3.47
CA SER A 20 8.81 -0.88 -2.97
C SER A 20 10.12 -0.35 -3.54
N ASP A 21 10.12 0.10 -4.81
CA ASP A 21 11.31 0.66 -5.47
C ASP A 21 11.65 2.07 -4.97
N VAL A 22 10.64 2.82 -4.53
CA VAL A 22 10.77 4.24 -4.14
C VAL A 22 11.16 4.43 -2.68
N ASN A 23 10.43 3.83 -1.74
CA ASN A 23 10.69 4.03 -0.31
C ASN A 23 10.35 2.77 0.50
N MET A 24 11.10 1.71 0.20
CA MET A 24 10.92 0.36 0.74
C MET A 24 10.77 0.34 2.26
N LYS A 25 11.46 1.21 3.00
CA LYS A 25 11.41 1.23 4.48
C LYS A 25 10.08 1.72 5.02
N GLN A 26 9.50 2.78 4.45
CA GLN A 26 8.23 3.31 4.92
C GLN A 26 7.08 2.40 4.50
N TYR A 27 7.07 1.97 3.24
CA TYR A 27 6.05 1.08 2.72
C TYR A 27 6.01 -0.26 3.47
N LYS A 28 7.17 -0.88 3.73
CA LYS A 28 7.27 -2.15 4.46
C LYS A 28 6.72 -2.09 5.89
N LYS A 29 6.75 -0.92 6.54
CA LYS A 29 6.14 -0.78 7.88
C LYS A 29 4.62 -0.95 7.80
N ILE A 30 4.00 -0.34 6.81
CA ILE A 30 2.55 -0.36 6.61
C ILE A 30 2.11 -1.75 6.10
N GLU A 31 2.89 -2.34 5.18
CA GLU A 31 2.66 -3.71 4.71
C GLU A 31 2.69 -4.73 5.87
N ASN A 32 3.63 -4.58 6.81
CA ASN A 32 3.69 -5.45 7.99
C ASN A 32 2.47 -5.29 8.90
N GLU A 33 1.92 -4.08 9.03
CA GLU A 33 0.71 -3.79 9.80
C GLU A 33 -0.50 -4.51 9.17
N TRP A 34 -0.69 -4.37 7.87
CA TRP A 34 -1.74 -5.09 7.12
C TRP A 34 -1.57 -6.60 7.23
N ALA A 35 -0.33 -7.09 7.08
CA ALA A 35 -0.01 -8.49 7.21
C ALA A 35 -0.30 -9.06 8.60
N ALA A 36 -0.17 -8.25 9.66
CA ALA A 36 -0.53 -8.64 11.02
C ALA A 36 -2.05 -8.70 11.19
N ALA A 37 -2.78 -7.68 10.71
CA ALA A 37 -4.24 -7.63 10.76
C ALA A 37 -4.91 -8.82 10.06
N LEU A 38 -4.40 -9.20 8.88
CA LEU A 38 -4.87 -10.37 8.13
C LEU A 38 -4.57 -11.72 8.81
N LYS A 39 -3.59 -11.76 9.74
CA LYS A 39 -3.22 -12.98 10.48
C LYS A 39 -3.98 -13.15 11.79
N GLU A 40 -4.77 -12.17 12.21
CA GLU A 40 -5.59 -12.27 13.41
C GLU A 40 -6.67 -13.37 13.28
N LYS A 41 -7.29 -13.73 14.41
CA LYS A 41 -8.35 -14.74 14.48
C LYS A 41 -9.55 -14.17 15.26
N PRO A 42 -10.66 -13.81 14.59
CA PRO A 42 -10.87 -13.87 13.14
C PRO A 42 -9.96 -12.88 12.38
N PRO A 43 -9.64 -13.13 11.09
CA PRO A 43 -8.90 -12.19 10.26
C PRO A 43 -9.63 -10.86 10.16
N LYS A 44 -8.90 -9.76 10.22
CA LYS A 44 -9.46 -8.42 9.95
C LYS A 44 -9.51 -8.15 8.47
N GLU A 45 -10.53 -7.42 8.04
CA GLU A 45 -10.60 -6.90 6.68
C GLU A 45 -9.60 -5.76 6.50
N VAL A 46 -8.86 -5.75 5.40
CA VAL A 46 -7.98 -4.65 5.03
C VAL A 46 -8.34 -4.15 3.64
N THR A 47 -8.65 -2.87 3.51
CA THR A 47 -8.84 -2.19 2.22
C THR A 47 -7.74 -1.18 2.01
N VAL A 48 -7.27 -1.02 0.78
CA VAL A 48 -6.17 -0.12 0.43
C VAL A 48 -6.51 0.61 -0.86
N ASP A 49 -6.28 1.91 -0.86
CA ASP A 49 -6.35 2.80 -2.01
C ASP A 49 -5.09 3.66 -2.04
N VAL A 50 -4.49 3.82 -3.23
CA VAL A 50 -3.22 4.55 -3.37
C VAL A 50 -3.40 5.64 -4.41
N GLU A 51 -3.22 6.87 -3.98
CA GLU A 51 -3.17 8.04 -4.84
C GLU A 51 -1.70 8.40 -5.12
N ILE A 52 -1.40 8.69 -6.39
CA ILE A 52 -0.06 9.05 -6.85
C ILE A 52 -0.04 10.53 -7.22
N ILE A 53 0.81 11.31 -6.55
CA ILE A 53 0.94 12.75 -6.78
C ILE A 53 2.17 13.02 -7.62
N TYR A 54 1.99 13.69 -8.77
CA TYR A 54 3.06 14.17 -9.65
C TYR A 54 3.24 15.69 -9.51
N HIS A 55 4.42 16.20 -9.83
CA HIS A 55 4.68 17.63 -9.87
C HIS A 55 4.95 18.09 -11.31
N GLY A 56 4.10 18.96 -11.85
CA GLY A 56 4.22 19.43 -13.24
C GLY A 56 4.22 18.28 -14.25
N ASN A 57 5.24 18.24 -15.10
CA ASN A 57 5.43 17.20 -16.12
C ASN A 57 6.46 16.13 -15.69
N ASP A 58 6.75 16.01 -14.39
CA ASP A 58 7.73 15.03 -13.91
C ASP A 58 7.25 13.60 -14.20
N MET A 59 8.13 12.80 -14.80
CA MET A 59 7.86 11.38 -15.07
C MET A 59 7.90 10.52 -13.80
N ARG A 60 8.46 11.06 -12.71
CA ARG A 60 8.51 10.38 -11.41
C ARG A 60 7.48 11.02 -10.47
N PRO A 61 6.73 10.21 -9.71
CA PRO A 61 5.82 10.73 -8.71
C PRO A 61 6.59 11.46 -7.61
N LYS A 62 6.01 12.50 -7.04
CA LYS A 62 6.55 13.25 -5.91
C LYS A 62 6.25 12.55 -4.59
N GLU A 63 5.02 12.08 -4.44
CA GLU A 63 4.57 11.38 -3.25
C GLU A 63 3.40 10.46 -3.56
N PHE A 64 3.20 9.50 -2.67
CA PHE A 64 2.12 8.54 -2.70
C PHE A 64 1.30 8.72 -1.43
N ILE A 65 -0.01 8.82 -1.57
CA ILE A 65 -0.95 8.86 -0.45
C ILE A 65 -1.59 7.48 -0.39
N VAL A 66 -1.20 6.70 0.60
CA VAL A 66 -1.70 5.35 0.85
C VAL A 66 -2.82 5.47 1.86
N ASN A 67 -4.06 5.42 1.39
CA ASN A 67 -5.26 5.33 2.22
C ASN A 67 -5.56 3.85 2.48
N TYR A 68 -5.83 3.49 3.73
CA TYR A 68 -6.22 2.12 4.04
C TYR A 68 -7.21 2.07 5.18
N SER A 69 -7.95 0.98 5.28
CA SER A 69 -8.76 0.71 6.46
C SER A 69 -8.52 -0.70 6.98
N ILE A 70 -8.54 -0.86 8.29
CA ILE A 70 -8.48 -2.15 8.97
C ILE A 70 -9.75 -2.31 9.79
N ASP A 71 -10.59 -3.28 9.45
CA ASP A 71 -11.87 -3.55 10.12
C ASP A 71 -12.74 -2.27 10.22
N GLY A 72 -12.84 -1.56 9.09
CA GLY A 72 -13.58 -0.30 8.97
C GLY A 72 -12.89 0.93 9.58
N LYS A 73 -11.73 0.79 10.23
CA LYS A 73 -10.96 1.93 10.77
C LYS A 73 -9.99 2.46 9.73
N ALA A 74 -10.27 3.64 9.20
CA ALA A 74 -9.43 4.30 8.21
C ALA A 74 -8.17 4.92 8.83
N ASP A 75 -7.05 4.80 8.11
CA ASP A 75 -5.79 5.48 8.34
C ASP A 75 -5.15 5.81 6.98
N PHE A 76 -4.16 6.70 6.95
CA PHE A 76 -3.43 7.03 5.74
C PHE A 76 -1.95 7.31 6.01
N ARG A 77 -1.13 7.15 4.98
CA ARG A 77 0.31 7.45 5.03
C ARG A 77 0.74 8.17 3.76
N VAL A 78 1.48 9.25 3.93
CA VAL A 78 2.12 9.95 2.83
C VAL A 78 3.56 9.47 2.72
N ILE A 79 3.90 8.85 1.60
CA ILE A 79 5.22 8.34 1.29
C ILE A 79 5.82 9.23 0.20
N LYS A 80 6.86 9.97 0.54
CA LYS A 80 7.58 10.79 -0.44
C LYS A 80 8.57 9.94 -1.25
N ASN A 81 8.65 10.23 -2.54
CA ASN A 81 9.69 9.72 -3.43
C ASN A 81 11.02 10.46 -3.20
#